data_AF-A0A819H7J4-F1
#
_entry.id   AF-A0A819H7J4-F1
#
_cell.length_a   1.000
_cell.length_b   1.000
_cell.length_c   1.000
_cell.angle_alpha   90.00
_cell.angle_beta   90.00
_cell.angle_gamma   90.00
#
_symmetry.space_group_name_H-M   'P 1'
#
loop_
_entity.id
_entity.type
_entity.pdbx_description
1 polymer ?
#
loop_
_entity_poly.entity_id
_entity_poly.type
_entity_poly.pdbx_seq_one_letter_code
_entity_poly.pdbx_strand_id
1 'polypeptide(L)'
;MRAGSDLMEFMKYSDIKPWKAMLGPFMQMPFFVSLFLGIRGLANYPLESMMYGGVLWFSDLTVPDPYYILPIFTAVTMFITMELGIETGMRTANLGPMARNVLRAIPFLSLFFTVNFSSALTLYWAISNVISLAQSVILRQPSVRRALKLPAPPPKRIDTKIKKKKGLAGFRENYRNSKLLAEVEKRKQAGDDIFRRAGISSAVPTYKYDPTKVKENNPPQIRKSSQ
;
A
#
# COMPACT_ATOMS: atom_id res chain seq x y z
N MET A 1 -2.27 -15.72 4.59
CA MET A 1 -1.33 -15.55 3.45
C MET A 1 -1.97 -15.80 2.08
N ARG A 2 -3.08 -16.54 1.99
CA ARG A 2 -3.80 -16.79 0.72
C ARG A 2 -4.26 -15.55 -0.06
N ALA A 3 -4.78 -14.52 0.62
CA ALA A 3 -5.20 -13.29 -0.07
C ALA A 3 -4.05 -12.59 -0.85
N GLY A 4 -2.80 -12.78 -0.41
CA GLY A 4 -1.63 -12.27 -1.13
C GLY A 4 -1.25 -13.14 -2.33
N SER A 5 -1.38 -14.47 -2.21
CA SER A 5 -1.15 -15.39 -3.34
C SER A 5 -2.25 -15.27 -4.39
N ASP A 6 -3.52 -15.16 -3.98
CA ASP A 6 -4.67 -15.03 -4.88
C ASP A 6 -4.61 -13.70 -5.63
N LEU A 7 -4.17 -12.62 -4.98
CA LEU A 7 -3.91 -11.34 -5.64
C LEU A 7 -2.75 -11.43 -6.63
N MET A 8 -1.67 -12.14 -6.29
CA MET A 8 -0.54 -12.36 -7.21
C MET A 8 -0.94 -13.22 -8.41
N GLU A 9 -1.78 -14.24 -8.20
CA GLU A 9 -2.32 -15.09 -9.26
C GLU A 9 -3.26 -14.30 -10.18
N PHE A 10 -4.13 -13.46 -9.62
CA PHE A 10 -4.97 -12.54 -10.39
C PHE A 10 -4.15 -11.51 -11.19
N MET A 11 -3.08 -10.95 -10.60
CA MET A 11 -2.18 -10.03 -11.32
C MET A 11 -1.46 -10.72 -12.49
N LYS A 12 -1.04 -11.98 -12.32
CA LYS A 12 -0.45 -12.80 -13.39
C LYS A 12 -1.47 -13.10 -14.49
N TYR A 13 -2.70 -13.46 -14.11
CA TYR A 13 -3.79 -13.69 -15.07
C TYR A 13 -4.15 -12.43 -15.85
N SER A 14 -4.12 -11.26 -15.21
CA SER A 14 -4.45 -9.96 -15.80
C SER A 14 -3.26 -9.27 -16.53
N ASP A 15 -2.11 -9.95 -16.70
CA ASP A 15 -0.82 -9.41 -17.20
C ASP A 15 -0.38 -8.08 -16.55
N ILE A 16 -0.75 -7.87 -15.29
CA ILE A 16 -0.34 -6.69 -14.52
C ILE A 16 1.05 -6.96 -13.95
N LYS A 17 2.07 -6.37 -14.58
CA LYS A 17 3.48 -6.53 -14.17
C LYS A 17 3.85 -5.53 -13.06
N PRO A 18 4.12 -5.97 -11.82
CA PRO A 18 4.40 -5.06 -10.70
C PRO A 18 5.62 -4.17 -10.92
N TRP A 19 6.63 -4.65 -11.65
CA TRP A 19 7.85 -3.88 -11.97
C TRP A 19 7.56 -2.64 -12.84
N LYS A 20 6.49 -2.64 -13.65
CA LYS A 20 6.11 -1.45 -14.44
C LYS A 20 5.75 -0.28 -13.52
N ALA A 21 5.17 -0.55 -12.36
CA ALA A 21 4.90 0.47 -11.35
C ALA A 21 6.18 0.99 -10.68
N MET A 22 7.24 0.19 -10.65
CA MET A 22 8.56 0.58 -10.11
C MET A 22 9.43 1.33 -11.13
N LEU A 23 9.12 1.23 -12.43
CA LEU A 23 9.91 1.85 -13.49
C LEU A 23 9.92 3.39 -13.38
N GLY A 24 8.79 3.99 -13.03
CA GLY A 24 8.69 5.46 -12.88
C GLY A 24 9.65 6.02 -11.83
N PRO A 25 9.57 5.58 -10.56
CA PRO A 25 10.54 5.98 -9.53
C PRO A 25 11.99 5.63 -9.89
N PHE A 26 12.23 4.49 -10.55
CA PHE A 26 13.57 4.06 -10.92
C PHE A 26 14.19 4.99 -11.97
N MET A 27 13.42 5.38 -12.98
CA MET A 27 13.87 6.36 -13.98
C MET A 27 14.08 7.76 -13.39
N GLN A 28 13.39 8.12 -12.31
CA GLN A 28 13.57 9.41 -11.63
C GLN A 28 14.87 9.50 -10.82
N MET A 29 15.35 8.37 -10.28
CA MET A 29 16.50 8.34 -9.37
C MET A 29 17.79 8.94 -9.96
N PRO A 30 18.21 8.63 -11.20
CA PRO A 30 19.40 9.24 -11.81
C PRO A 30 19.32 10.77 -11.93
N PHE A 31 18.17 11.30 -12.34
CA PHE A 31 17.95 12.75 -12.44
C PHE A 31 18.03 13.41 -11.07
N PHE A 32 17.44 12.77 -10.05
CA PHE A 32 17.51 13.26 -8.68
C PHE A 32 18.96 13.30 -8.17
N VAL A 33 19.71 12.20 -8.32
CA VAL A 33 21.11 12.12 -7.86
C VAL A 33 21.99 13.14 -8.56
N SER A 34 21.83 13.30 -9.89
CA SER A 34 22.59 14.27 -10.68
C SER A 34 22.34 15.71 -10.21
N LEU A 35 21.07 16.11 -10.05
CA LEU A 35 20.71 17.45 -9.58
C LEU A 35 21.15 17.69 -8.13
N PHE A 36 20.97 16.69 -7.25
CA PHE A 36 21.38 16.77 -5.86
C PHE A 36 22.89 16.98 -5.74
N LEU A 37 23.70 16.15 -6.40
CA LEU A 37 25.15 16.27 -6.36
C LEU A 37 25.63 17.57 -7.02
N GLY A 38 25.01 17.99 -8.13
CA GLY A 38 25.32 19.24 -8.80
C GLY A 38 25.08 20.46 -7.91
N ILE A 39 23.87 20.60 -7.35
CA ILE A 39 23.51 21.72 -6.49
C ILE A 39 24.33 21.70 -5.20
N ARG A 40 24.54 20.52 -4.61
CA ARG A 40 25.39 20.38 -3.42
C ARG A 40 26.85 20.75 -3.71
N GLY A 41 27.36 20.36 -4.88
CA GLY A 41 28.69 20.74 -5.34
C GLY A 41 28.83 22.25 -5.49
N LEU A 42 27.85 22.91 -6.12
CA LEU A 42 27.79 24.37 -6.26
C LEU A 42 27.66 25.08 -4.91
N ALA A 43 26.92 24.51 -3.94
CA ALA A 43 26.81 25.10 -2.61
C ALA A 43 28.13 24.99 -1.81
N ASN A 44 28.89 23.91 -2.01
CA ASN A 44 30.19 23.71 -1.34
C ASN A 44 31.33 24.52 -1.98
N TYR A 45 31.25 24.76 -3.30
CA TYR A 45 32.17 25.60 -4.05
C TYR A 45 31.39 26.75 -4.70
N PRO A 46 30.96 27.73 -3.88
CA PRO A 46 30.02 28.75 -4.31
C PRO A 46 30.62 29.67 -5.36
N LEU A 47 29.85 29.90 -6.42
CA LEU A 47 30.08 31.00 -7.34
C LEU A 47 29.61 32.29 -6.67
N GLU A 48 30.26 33.42 -6.96
CA GLU A 48 29.86 34.73 -6.44
C GLU A 48 28.38 35.03 -6.75
N SER A 49 27.89 34.60 -7.92
CA SER A 49 26.49 34.74 -8.32
C SER A 49 25.52 33.98 -7.42
N MET A 50 25.93 32.92 -6.72
CA MET A 50 25.06 32.21 -5.76
C MET A 50 25.01 32.90 -4.40
N MET A 51 26.07 33.60 -4.01
CA MET A 51 26.12 34.30 -2.72
C MET A 51 25.21 35.54 -2.70
N TYR A 52 24.98 36.16 -3.87
CA TYR A 52 24.16 37.36 -4.00
C TYR A 52 22.95 37.20 -4.93
N GLY A 53 22.79 36.03 -5.56
CA GLY A 53 21.73 35.78 -6.56
C GLY A 53 20.43 35.24 -5.98
N GLY A 54 20.32 35.14 -4.66
CA GLY A 54 19.07 34.79 -4.00
C GLY A 54 18.01 35.88 -4.12
N VAL A 55 16.78 35.56 -3.69
CA VAL A 55 15.62 36.46 -3.85
C VAL A 55 14.88 36.62 -2.52
N LEU A 56 14.26 37.80 -2.35
CA LEU A 56 13.43 38.12 -1.18
C LEU A 56 14.22 38.08 0.15
N TRP A 57 14.03 37.04 0.96
CA TRP A 57 14.62 36.91 2.31
C TRP A 57 15.84 35.99 2.38
N PHE A 58 16.17 35.29 1.29
CA PHE A 58 17.33 34.38 1.21
C PHE A 58 18.26 34.88 0.10
N SER A 59 19.09 35.87 0.39
CA SER A 59 20.00 36.46 -0.61
C SER A 59 21.17 35.55 -0.98
N ASP A 60 21.62 34.73 -0.02
CA ASP A 60 22.70 33.76 -0.21
C ASP A 60 22.11 32.35 -0.36
N LEU A 61 22.35 31.76 -1.54
CA LEU A 61 21.88 30.43 -1.93
C LEU A 61 22.73 29.28 -1.32
N THR A 62 23.89 29.60 -0.77
CA THR A 62 24.93 28.65 -0.39
C THR A 62 24.83 28.28 1.09
N VAL A 63 24.31 29.20 1.90
CA VAL A 63 24.06 29.01 3.34
C VAL A 63 22.64 28.51 3.62
N PRO A 64 22.40 27.90 4.80
CA PRO A 64 21.04 27.56 5.22
C PRO A 64 20.14 28.80 5.33
N ASP A 65 18.83 28.62 5.10
CA ASP A 65 17.86 29.71 5.21
C ASP A 65 17.79 30.25 6.65
N PRO A 66 18.16 31.52 6.89
CA PRO A 66 18.19 32.10 8.24
C PRO A 66 16.82 32.20 8.90
N TYR A 67 15.73 32.21 8.11
CA TYR A 67 14.37 32.37 8.63
C TYR A 67 13.56 31.06 8.66
N TYR A 68 14.14 29.96 8.20
CA TYR A 68 13.49 28.65 8.09
C TYR A 68 12.19 28.61 7.26
N ILE A 69 11.89 29.66 6.50
CA ILE A 69 10.68 29.78 5.68
C ILE A 69 10.71 28.76 4.54
N LEU A 70 11.86 28.60 3.87
CA LEU A 70 12.08 27.63 2.78
C LEU A 70 11.91 26.18 3.28
N PRO A 71 12.59 25.73 4.35
CA PRO A 71 12.38 24.40 4.91
C PRO A 71 10.91 24.10 5.26
N ILE A 72 10.22 25.05 5.91
CA ILE A 72 8.80 24.91 6.27
C ILE A 72 7.94 24.79 5.02
N PHE A 73 8.14 25.67 4.04
CA PHE A 73 7.41 25.65 2.77
C PHE A 73 7.62 24.32 2.02
N THR A 74 8.86 23.84 1.96
CA THR A 74 9.20 22.56 1.35
C THR A 74 8.52 21.39 2.07
N ALA A 75 8.51 21.37 3.41
CA ALA A 75 7.83 20.32 4.17
C ALA A 75 6.31 20.33 3.95
N VAL A 76 5.67 21.50 3.93
CA VAL A 76 4.24 21.65 3.67
C VAL A 76 3.88 21.20 2.25
N THR A 77 4.61 21.67 1.24
CA THR A 77 4.37 21.28 -0.16
C THR A 77 4.63 19.79 -0.40
N MET A 78 5.62 19.21 0.28
CA MET A 78 5.88 17.77 0.26
C MET A 78 4.73 16.98 0.88
N PHE A 79 4.19 17.45 2.01
CA PHE A 79 3.04 16.85 2.67
C PHE A 79 1.80 16.82 1.75
N ILE A 80 1.49 17.95 1.10
CA ILE A 80 0.36 18.05 0.16
C ILE A 80 0.60 17.11 -1.03
N THR A 81 1.80 17.09 -1.60
CA THR A 81 2.15 16.19 -2.73
C THR A 81 1.97 14.73 -2.35
N MET A 82 2.41 14.35 -1.14
CA MET A 82 2.27 12.98 -0.64
C MET A 82 0.81 12.61 -0.40
N GLU A 83 0.01 13.46 0.23
CA GLU A 83 -1.40 13.16 0.50
C GLU A 83 -2.18 13.04 -0.82
N LEU A 84 -1.95 13.93 -1.79
CA LEU A 84 -2.53 13.82 -3.12
C LEU A 84 -2.09 12.54 -3.84
N GLY A 85 -0.82 12.13 -3.71
CA GLY A 85 -0.31 10.87 -4.25
C GLY A 85 -0.98 9.64 -3.62
N ILE A 86 -1.23 9.68 -2.31
CA ILE A 86 -1.94 8.61 -1.58
C ILE A 86 -3.39 8.49 -2.04
N GLU A 87 -4.10 9.61 -2.16
CA GLU A 87 -5.50 9.65 -2.60
C GLU A 87 -5.70 9.08 -4.01
N THR A 88 -4.76 9.34 -4.92
CA THR A 88 -4.83 8.86 -6.32
C THR A 88 -4.50 7.38 -6.47
N GLY A 89 -4.13 6.68 -5.39
CA GLY A 89 -3.78 5.26 -5.43
C GLY A 89 -2.43 4.96 -6.09
N MET A 90 -1.76 5.97 -6.69
CA MET A 90 -0.49 5.82 -7.42
C MET A 90 0.65 5.27 -6.55
N ARG A 91 0.59 5.42 -5.22
CA ARG A 91 1.64 4.95 -4.31
C ARG A 91 1.17 3.93 -3.27
N THR A 92 -0.14 3.70 -3.12
CA THR A 92 -0.66 3.31 -1.79
C THR A 92 -1.89 2.41 -1.82
N ALA A 93 -2.38 1.98 -2.99
CA ALA A 93 -3.62 1.18 -3.06
C ALA A 93 -3.58 -0.08 -2.17
N ASN A 94 -2.38 -0.61 -1.87
CA ASN A 94 -2.15 -1.80 -1.03
C ASN A 94 -1.40 -1.55 0.29
N LEU A 95 -1.07 -0.30 0.63
CA LEU A 95 -0.32 -0.02 1.86
C LEU A 95 -1.27 0.00 3.07
N GLY A 96 -0.94 -0.79 4.09
CA GLY A 96 -1.70 -0.84 5.33
C GLY A 96 -1.72 0.50 6.10
N PRO A 97 -2.61 0.66 7.09
CA PRO A 97 -2.77 1.91 7.84
C PRO A 97 -1.47 2.37 8.54
N MET A 98 -0.63 1.43 8.97
CA MET A 98 0.69 1.74 9.55
C MET A 98 1.62 2.40 8.54
N ALA A 99 1.73 1.84 7.33
CA ALA A 99 2.56 2.40 6.27
C ALA A 99 2.08 3.79 5.82
N ARG A 100 0.76 4.02 5.76
CA ARG A 100 0.21 5.36 5.48
C ARG A 100 0.61 6.40 6.54
N ASN A 101 0.58 6.02 7.82
CA ASN A 101 1.01 6.92 8.90
C ASN A 101 2.50 7.22 8.84
N VAL A 102 3.33 6.23 8.51
CA VAL A 102 4.78 6.44 8.32
C VAL A 102 5.03 7.38 7.15
N LEU A 103 4.36 7.19 6.01
CA LEU A 103 4.50 8.10 4.86
C LEU A 103 4.12 9.55 5.20
N ARG A 104 3.09 9.74 6.03
CA ARG A 104 2.69 11.07 6.53
C ARG A 104 3.67 11.68 7.53
N ALA A 105 4.51 10.87 8.19
CA ALA A 105 5.55 11.35 9.09
C ALA A 105 6.79 11.84 8.33
N ILE A 106 7.03 11.37 7.10
CA ILE A 106 8.22 11.72 6.30
C ILE A 106 8.38 13.25 6.11
N PRO A 107 7.33 14.02 5.75
CA PRO A 107 7.46 15.47 5.59
C PRO A 107 7.83 16.21 6.89
N PHE A 108 7.44 15.69 8.05
CA PHE A 108 7.83 16.28 9.32
C PHE A 108 9.30 16.01 9.64
N LEU A 109 9.78 14.80 9.34
CA LEU A 109 11.19 14.46 9.51
C LEU A 109 12.06 15.22 8.50
N SER A 110 11.58 15.42 7.27
CA SER A 110 12.31 16.16 6.26
C SER A 110 12.54 17.62 6.66
N LEU A 111 11.62 18.24 7.41
CA LEU A 111 11.81 19.59 7.95
C LEU A 111 13.08 19.72 8.80
N PHE A 112 13.28 18.81 9.76
CA PHE A 112 14.48 18.83 10.62
C PHE A 112 15.77 18.59 9.83
N PHE A 113 15.66 17.82 8.74
CA PHE A 113 16.78 17.52 7.86
C PHE A 113 17.12 18.70 6.93
N THR A 114 16.12 19.37 6.36
CA THR A 114 16.31 20.46 5.39
C THR A 114 16.77 21.77 6.02
N VAL A 115 16.54 21.96 7.31
CA VAL A 115 17.04 23.12 8.07
C VAL A 115 18.57 23.25 8.03
N ASN A 116 19.30 22.14 7.93
CA ASN A 116 20.77 22.13 7.91
C ASN A 116 21.36 22.19 6.49
N PHE A 117 20.53 22.28 5.45
CA PHE A 117 21.00 22.34 4.07
C PHE A 117 21.03 23.75 3.52
N SER A 118 21.86 23.94 2.50
CA SER A 118 21.91 25.18 1.72
C SER A 118 20.53 25.53 1.17
N SER A 119 20.23 26.82 1.13
CA SER A 119 18.97 27.35 0.64
C SER A 119 18.75 26.98 -0.84
N ALA A 120 19.80 26.86 -1.66
CA ALA A 120 19.73 26.34 -3.04
C ALA A 120 19.10 24.94 -3.10
N LEU A 121 19.54 24.03 -2.23
CA LEU A 121 19.05 22.66 -2.23
C LEU A 121 17.60 22.60 -1.74
N THR A 122 17.28 23.36 -0.70
CA THR A 122 15.92 23.45 -0.19
C THR A 122 14.96 24.11 -1.18
N LEU A 123 15.42 25.11 -1.93
CA LEU A 123 14.69 25.78 -3.01
C LEU A 123 14.40 24.82 -4.17
N TYR A 124 15.39 24.00 -4.56
CA TYR A 124 15.18 22.96 -5.56
C TYR A 124 14.03 22.02 -5.17
N TRP A 125 14.01 21.55 -3.91
CA TRP A 125 12.90 20.72 -3.44
C TRP A 125 11.58 21.47 -3.39
N ALA A 126 11.57 22.73 -2.96
CA ALA A 126 10.38 23.57 -2.97
C ALA A 126 9.76 23.64 -4.38
N ILE A 127 10.56 23.99 -5.38
CA ILE A 127 10.12 24.12 -6.77
C ILE A 127 9.69 22.76 -7.33
N SER A 128 10.45 21.69 -7.05
CA SER A 128 10.10 20.33 -7.49
C SER A 128 8.74 19.88 -6.94
N ASN A 129 8.45 20.17 -5.66
CA ASN A 129 7.13 19.89 -5.07
C ASN A 129 6.04 20.73 -5.72
N VAL A 130 6.26 22.02 -5.96
CA VAL A 130 5.27 22.90 -6.61
C VAL A 130 4.96 22.42 -8.04
N ILE A 131 5.98 22.06 -8.83
CA ILE A 131 5.80 21.49 -10.17
C ILE A 131 5.02 20.17 -10.08
N SER A 132 5.38 19.31 -9.11
CA SER A 132 4.69 18.03 -8.90
C SER A 132 3.21 18.23 -8.54
N LEU A 133 2.90 19.24 -7.71
CA LEU A 133 1.53 19.62 -7.36
C LEU A 133 0.78 20.13 -8.60
N ALA A 134 1.37 21.06 -9.33
CA ALA A 134 0.78 21.60 -10.55
C ALA A 134 0.48 20.47 -11.56
N GLN A 135 1.46 19.59 -11.81
CA GLN A 135 1.28 18.42 -12.65
C GLN A 135 0.15 17.51 -12.13
N SER A 136 0.11 17.25 -10.82
CA SER A 136 -0.94 16.41 -10.22
C SER A 136 -2.33 17.01 -10.41
N VAL A 137 -2.48 18.32 -10.24
CA VAL A 137 -3.74 19.04 -10.43
C VAL A 137 -4.17 19.03 -11.90
N ILE A 138 -3.24 19.35 -12.82
CA ILE A 138 -3.49 19.34 -14.27
C ILE A 138 -3.93 17.95 -14.73
N LEU A 139 -3.25 16.89 -14.31
CA LEU A 139 -3.58 15.51 -14.68
C LEU A 139 -4.89 15.01 -14.04
N ARG A 140 -5.39 15.66 -12.99
CA ARG A 140 -6.70 15.35 -12.40
C ARG A 140 -7.85 15.99 -13.18
N GLN A 141 -7.60 17.06 -13.94
CA GLN A 141 -8.64 17.80 -14.64
C GLN A 141 -9.34 16.94 -15.71
N PRO A 142 -10.68 16.82 -15.70
CA PRO A 142 -11.41 15.93 -16.62
C PRO A 142 -11.16 16.20 -18.10
N SER A 143 -10.94 17.47 -18.48
CA SER A 143 -10.65 17.86 -19.86
C SER A 143 -9.28 17.33 -20.32
N VAL A 144 -8.25 17.46 -19.49
CA VAL A 144 -6.90 16.95 -19.77
C VAL A 144 -6.91 15.42 -19.83
N ARG A 145 -7.65 14.78 -18.92
CA ARG A 145 -7.77 13.31 -18.90
C ARG A 145 -8.47 12.76 -20.13
N ARG A 146 -9.49 13.45 -20.62
CA ARG A 146 -10.17 13.09 -21.88
C ARG A 146 -9.24 13.27 -23.07
N ALA A 147 -8.49 14.37 -23.13
CA ALA A 147 -7.51 14.60 -24.19
C ALA A 147 -6.40 13.54 -24.23
N LEU A 148 -5.87 13.17 -23.06
CA LEU A 148 -4.81 12.17 -22.90
C LEU A 148 -5.32 10.71 -22.82
N LYS A 149 -6.63 10.48 -22.97
CA LYS A 149 -7.28 9.14 -22.87
C LYS A 149 -6.86 8.36 -21.63
N LEU A 150 -6.74 9.04 -20.49
CA LEU A 150 -6.31 8.43 -19.23
C LEU A 150 -7.43 7.55 -18.62
N PRO A 151 -7.08 6.41 -18.00
CA PRO A 151 -8.08 5.52 -17.38
C PRO A 151 -8.81 6.24 -16.24
N ALA A 152 -10.05 5.80 -15.96
CA ALA A 152 -10.88 6.34 -14.89
C ALA A 152 -10.15 6.25 -13.54
N PRO A 153 -10.31 7.26 -12.66
CA PRO A 153 -9.61 7.23 -11.38
C PRO A 153 -10.18 6.06 -10.57
N PRO A 154 -9.37 5.38 -9.74
CA PRO A 154 -9.90 4.33 -8.89
C PRO A 154 -11.04 4.91 -8.02
N PRO A 155 -12.13 4.15 -7.81
CA PRO A 155 -13.24 4.63 -6.99
C PRO A 155 -12.72 5.01 -5.60
N LYS A 156 -13.15 6.16 -5.07
CA LYS A 156 -12.86 6.55 -3.69
C LYS A 156 -13.30 5.39 -2.80
N ARG A 157 -12.38 4.80 -2.03
CA ARG A 157 -12.73 3.76 -1.05
C ARG A 157 -13.82 4.36 -0.16
N ILE A 158 -15.01 3.78 -0.19
CA ILE A 158 -16.05 4.06 0.80
C ILE A 158 -15.47 3.52 2.09
N ASP A 159 -15.00 4.41 2.96
CA ASP A 159 -14.66 4.05 4.33
C ASP A 159 -15.95 3.57 4.98
N THR A 160 -16.22 2.27 4.92
CA THR A 160 -17.16 1.64 5.83
C THR A 160 -16.70 2.06 7.21
N LYS A 161 -17.50 2.88 7.89
CA LYS A 161 -17.24 3.45 9.21
C LYS A 161 -17.18 2.34 10.26
N ILE A 162 -16.22 1.44 10.17
CA ILE A 162 -15.82 0.58 11.27
C ILE A 162 -15.12 1.54 12.22
N LYS A 163 -15.81 1.94 13.30
CA LYS A 163 -15.24 2.69 14.41
C LYS A 163 -14.01 1.93 14.91
N LYS A 164 -12.83 2.23 14.38
CA LYS A 164 -11.56 1.77 14.95
C LYS A 164 -11.45 2.43 16.32
N LYS A 165 -11.67 1.66 17.39
CA LYS A 165 -11.45 2.13 18.76
C LYS A 165 -10.00 2.61 18.86
N LYS A 166 -9.80 3.89 19.20
CA LYS A 166 -8.46 4.48 19.36
C LYS A 166 -7.78 3.92 20.63
N GLY A 167 -6.46 3.75 20.59
CA GLY A 167 -5.63 3.37 21.74
C GLY A 167 -5.47 1.86 21.96
N LEU A 168 -5.17 1.46 23.19
CA LEU A 168 -4.81 0.09 23.60
C LEU A 168 -5.90 -0.95 23.26
N ALA A 169 -7.17 -0.51 23.24
CA ALA A 169 -8.31 -1.35 22.85
C ALA A 169 -8.24 -1.76 21.38
N GLY A 170 -7.93 -0.83 20.46
CA GLY A 170 -7.75 -1.12 19.05
C GLY A 170 -6.53 -2.00 18.79
N PHE A 171 -5.45 -1.84 19.58
CA PHE A 171 -4.27 -2.71 19.49
C PHE A 171 -4.58 -4.14 19.93
N ARG A 172 -5.25 -4.33 21.08
CA ARG A 172 -5.68 -5.66 21.56
C ARG A 172 -6.65 -6.35 20.61
N GLU A 173 -7.58 -5.61 20.03
CA GLU A 173 -8.53 -6.12 19.05
C GLU A 173 -7.81 -6.57 17.77
N ASN A 174 -6.87 -5.78 17.28
CA ASN A 174 -6.05 -6.16 16.12
C ASN A 174 -5.20 -7.43 16.41
N TYR A 175 -4.69 -7.57 17.64
CA TYR A 175 -3.93 -8.75 18.08
C TYR A 175 -4.81 -10.00 18.29
N ARG A 176 -6.08 -9.85 18.71
CA ARG A 176 -7.05 -10.96 18.74
C ARG A 176 -7.47 -11.36 17.34
N ASN A 177 -7.74 -10.39 16.47
CA ASN A 177 -8.13 -10.63 15.08
C ASN A 177 -7.01 -11.34 14.31
N SER A 178 -5.74 -10.97 14.51
CA SER A 178 -4.61 -11.67 13.89
C SER A 178 -4.46 -13.10 14.38
N LYS A 179 -4.67 -13.37 15.68
CA LYS A 179 -4.69 -14.74 16.23
C LYS A 179 -5.84 -15.57 15.67
N LEU A 180 -7.05 -15.01 15.57
CA LEU A 180 -8.21 -15.66 14.98
C LEU A 180 -7.98 -15.98 13.49
N LEU A 181 -7.39 -15.05 12.74
CA LEU A 181 -6.99 -15.29 11.35
C LEU A 181 -5.97 -16.41 11.21
N ALA A 182 -4.95 -16.43 12.08
CA ALA A 182 -3.96 -17.50 12.10
C ALA A 182 -4.59 -18.86 12.45
N GLU A 183 -5.55 -18.89 13.38
CA GLU A 183 -6.31 -20.09 13.74
C GLU A 183 -7.18 -20.60 12.59
N VAL A 184 -7.95 -19.71 11.95
CA VAL A 184 -8.76 -20.05 10.77
C VAL A 184 -7.88 -20.56 9.64
N GLU A 185 -6.71 -19.94 9.42
CA GLU A 185 -5.79 -20.37 8.38
C GLU A 185 -5.18 -21.74 8.69
N LYS A 186 -4.84 -22.05 9.95
CA LYS A 186 -4.43 -23.39 10.38
C LYS A 186 -5.53 -24.43 10.17
N ARG A 187 -6.78 -24.12 10.52
CA ARG A 187 -7.92 -25.04 10.30
C ARG A 187 -8.16 -25.30 8.82
N LYS A 188 -8.02 -24.27 7.99
CA LYS A 188 -8.08 -24.43 6.53
C LYS A 188 -6.95 -25.30 6.02
N GLN A 189 -5.71 -25.05 6.43
CA GLN A 189 -4.56 -25.88 6.08
C GLN A 189 -4.77 -27.35 6.48
N ALA A 190 -5.22 -27.61 7.70
CA ALA A 190 -5.54 -28.96 8.15
C ALA A 190 -6.66 -29.60 7.32
N GLY A 191 -7.69 -28.83 6.96
CA GLY A 191 -8.75 -29.27 6.05
C GLY A 191 -8.19 -29.67 4.68
N ASP A 192 -7.37 -28.81 4.06
CA ASP A 192 -6.77 -29.07 2.75
C ASP A 192 -5.87 -30.30 2.75
N ASP A 193 -5.10 -30.50 3.83
CA ASP A 193 -4.28 -31.71 4.02
C ASP A 193 -5.14 -32.96 4.15
N ILE A 194 -6.27 -32.88 4.86
CA ILE A 194 -7.25 -33.98 4.96
C ILE A 194 -7.87 -34.27 3.59
N PHE A 195 -8.29 -33.24 2.84
CA PHE A 195 -8.85 -33.39 1.50
C PHE A 195 -7.84 -34.02 0.52
N ARG A 196 -6.58 -33.56 0.56
CA ARG A 196 -5.51 -34.09 -0.28
C ARG A 196 -5.20 -35.55 0.06
N ARG A 197 -5.17 -35.90 1.35
CA ARG A 197 -5.00 -37.29 1.79
C ARG A 197 -6.19 -38.15 1.39
N ALA A 198 -7.42 -37.67 1.52
CA ALA A 198 -8.63 -38.36 1.11
C ALA A 198 -8.65 -38.66 -0.41
N GLY A 199 -8.11 -37.76 -1.24
CA GLY A 199 -7.96 -38.00 -2.68
C GLY A 199 -6.87 -39.00 -3.07
N ILE A 200 -5.91 -39.27 -2.18
CA ILE A 200 -4.81 -40.23 -2.40
C ILE A 200 -5.10 -41.57 -1.71
N SER A 201 -5.86 -41.57 -0.62
CA SER A 201 -6.23 -42.78 0.12
C SER A 201 -7.17 -43.66 -0.70
N SER A 202 -7.01 -44.97 -0.57
CA SER A 202 -7.92 -45.95 -1.16
C SER A 202 -9.35 -45.72 -0.68
N ALA A 203 -10.33 -45.92 -1.57
CA ALA A 203 -11.74 -45.72 -1.26
C ALA A 203 -12.15 -46.56 -0.03
N VAL A 204 -12.68 -45.89 0.99
CA VAL A 204 -13.20 -46.57 2.17
C VAL A 204 -14.45 -47.35 1.75
N PRO A 205 -14.56 -48.67 2.04
CA PRO A 205 -15.73 -49.44 1.71
C PRO A 205 -16.95 -48.85 2.42
N THR A 206 -17.96 -48.46 1.65
CA THR A 206 -19.22 -47.92 2.17
C THR A 206 -20.32 -48.97 2.00
N TYR A 207 -21.24 -49.04 2.97
CA TYR A 207 -22.38 -49.96 2.95
C TYR A 207 -23.65 -49.21 2.55
N LYS A 208 -24.50 -49.84 1.72
CA LYS A 208 -25.78 -49.27 1.29
C LYS A 208 -26.81 -49.17 2.42
N TYR A 209 -26.61 -49.93 3.49
CA TYR A 209 -27.44 -49.93 4.69
C TYR A 209 -26.57 -49.51 5.88
N ASP A 210 -27.20 -48.88 6.87
CA ASP A 210 -26.53 -48.48 8.12
C ASP A 210 -26.17 -49.72 8.94
N PRO A 211 -24.88 -50.08 9.07
CA PRO A 211 -24.46 -51.30 9.76
C PRO A 211 -24.64 -51.20 11.29
N THR A 212 -24.97 -50.02 11.84
CA THR A 212 -25.20 -49.84 13.28
C THR A 212 -26.62 -50.16 13.73
N LYS A 213 -27.57 -50.36 12.80
CA LYS A 213 -28.94 -50.78 13.12
C LYS A 213 -29.07 -52.30 13.04
N VAL A 214 -29.25 -52.94 14.20
CA VAL A 214 -29.52 -54.39 14.29
C VAL A 214 -30.86 -54.70 13.63
N LYS A 215 -30.90 -55.68 12.70
CA LYS A 215 -32.15 -56.19 12.12
C LYS A 215 -32.94 -56.93 13.18
N GLU A 216 -34.08 -56.38 13.58
CA GLU A 216 -35.06 -57.07 14.43
C GLU A 216 -35.71 -58.21 13.62
N ASN A 217 -35.26 -59.43 13.86
CA ASN A 217 -35.77 -60.65 13.24
C ASN A 217 -37.07 -61.07 13.94
N ASN A 218 -38.19 -61.18 13.20
CA ASN A 218 -39.37 -61.91 13.65
C ASN A 218 -39.55 -63.17 12.77
N PRO A 219 -39.62 -64.39 13.32
CA PRO A 219 -39.70 -65.62 12.53
C PRO A 219 -41.12 -65.90 12.00
N PRO A 220 -41.26 -66.61 10.86
CA PRO A 220 -42.56 -66.87 10.22
C PRO A 220 -43.32 -67.99 10.93
N GLN A 221 -44.56 -67.71 11.38
CA GLN A 221 -45.48 -68.77 11.82
C GLN A 221 -46.05 -69.52 10.61
N ILE A 222 -45.99 -70.85 10.72
CA ILE A 222 -46.30 -71.84 9.70
C ILE A 222 -47.83 -72.00 9.52
N ARG A 223 -48.23 -72.06 8.24
CA ARG A 223 -49.50 -72.56 7.65
C ARG A 223 -50.36 -73.48 8.54
N LYS A 224 -51.70 -73.28 8.49
CA LYS A 224 -52.67 -74.39 8.44
C LYS A 224 -53.75 -74.16 7.39
N SER A 225 -54.14 -75.28 6.80
CA SER A 225 -55.01 -75.55 5.67
C SER A 225 -56.51 -75.54 6.02
N SER A 226 -57.34 -75.56 4.97
CA SER A 226 -58.68 -76.16 4.90
C SER A 226 -59.86 -75.35 5.49
N GLN A 227 -60.61 -74.64 4.65
CA GLN A 227 -61.91 -75.03 4.05
C GLN A 227 -62.41 -73.92 3.13
#